data_AF-A0AA91PXF0-F1
#
_entry.id   AF-A0AA91PXF0-F1
#
_cell.length_a   1.000
_cell.length_b   1.000
_cell.length_c   1.000
_cell.angle_alpha   90.00
_cell.angle_beta   90.00
_cell.angle_gamma   90.00
#
_symmetry.space_group_name_H-M   'P 1'
#
loop_
_entity.id
_entity.type
_entity.pdbx_description
1 polymer ?
#
loop_
_entity_poly.entity_id
_entity_poly.type
_entity_poly.pdbx_seq_one_letter_code
_entity_poly.pdbx_strand_id
1 'polypeptide(L)'
;MSAKATTPKARQEMQLSSLALALLCTGHTLAHGKPAPKPADLTWEQWHMKEEHEMDEFDPSSFFLLHDLENKGYWTETDILYVYGLTRDSVVGDGSGMGEHDHNEQISKEDKDKVVRTVLKMVDSDHDGQVSREEWMDFSKSNQLPDFGFGPGHHMDFEAEYENHHWNKYHRDQDPDVHVKHKEDIEHELLHHLHEIDETHDKDANARKLSKNFASPVHVANVPQKYLAK
;
A
#
# COMPACT_ATOMS: atom_id res chain seq x y z
N MET A 1 43.55 77.71 -25.46
CA MET A 1 42.63 77.08 -26.43
C MET A 1 42.37 75.66 -25.95
N SER A 2 41.10 75.26 -25.95
CA SER A 2 40.52 74.09 -25.28
C SER A 2 40.99 72.71 -25.73
N ALA A 3 40.62 71.74 -24.87
CA ALA A 3 40.43 70.29 -25.09
C ALA A 3 41.68 69.42 -24.88
N LYS A 4 41.63 68.24 -24.24
CA LYS A 4 40.51 67.29 -24.07
C LYS A 4 40.79 66.38 -22.86
N ALA A 5 39.72 65.99 -22.16
CA ALA A 5 39.74 65.02 -21.07
C ALA A 5 39.75 63.57 -21.58
N THR A 6 40.43 62.69 -20.85
CA THR A 6 40.28 61.23 -20.92
C THR A 6 40.42 60.64 -19.52
N THR A 7 39.30 60.18 -18.97
CA THR A 7 39.20 59.40 -17.73
C THR A 7 39.56 57.93 -17.95
N PRO A 8 40.33 57.28 -17.07
CA PRO A 8 40.42 55.83 -17.04
C PRO A 8 39.38 55.19 -16.11
N LYS A 9 38.95 54.01 -16.53
CA LYS A 9 37.86 53.15 -16.05
C LYS A 9 38.22 52.52 -14.70
N ALA A 10 37.34 52.67 -13.70
CA ALA A 10 37.50 52.04 -12.38
C ALA A 10 37.36 50.51 -12.46
N ARG A 11 38.25 49.82 -11.75
CA ARG A 11 38.34 48.36 -11.59
C ARG A 11 37.13 47.86 -10.79
N GLN A 12 36.44 46.87 -11.32
CA GLN A 12 35.30 46.21 -10.68
C GLN A 12 35.86 45.15 -9.71
N GLU A 13 35.77 45.43 -8.40
CA GLU A 13 36.08 44.49 -7.32
C GLU A 13 35.01 43.39 -7.30
N MET A 14 35.43 42.15 -7.51
CA MET A 14 34.56 40.97 -7.51
C MET A 14 34.49 40.43 -6.07
N GLN A 15 33.45 40.81 -5.33
CA GLN A 15 33.18 40.23 -4.01
C GLN A 15 32.66 38.80 -4.18
N LEU A 16 33.49 37.82 -3.82
CA LEU A 16 33.09 36.43 -3.69
C LEU A 16 32.40 36.25 -2.34
N SER A 17 31.06 36.21 -2.36
CA SER A 17 30.26 35.82 -1.20
C SER A 17 30.15 34.30 -1.16
N SER A 18 30.92 33.65 -0.29
CA SER A 18 30.80 32.22 0.00
C SER A 18 29.55 31.97 0.83
N LEU A 19 28.48 31.48 0.19
CA LEU A 19 27.30 30.96 0.87
C LEU A 19 27.52 29.48 1.18
N ALA A 20 27.92 29.17 2.42
CA ALA A 20 27.97 27.80 2.90
C ALA A 20 26.54 27.32 3.19
N LEU A 21 25.96 26.57 2.27
CA LEU A 21 24.68 25.89 2.46
C LEU A 21 24.92 24.66 3.34
N ALA A 22 24.72 24.82 4.64
CA ALA A 22 24.67 23.70 5.58
C ALA A 22 23.41 22.89 5.29
N LEU A 23 23.57 21.78 4.56
CA LEU A 23 22.52 20.80 4.33
C LEU A 23 22.26 20.08 5.66
N LEU A 24 21.22 20.51 6.38
CA LEU A 24 20.69 19.80 7.54
C LEU A 24 20.05 18.50 7.00
N CYS A 25 20.79 17.40 7.04
CA CYS A 25 20.21 16.07 6.89
C CYS A 25 19.34 15.82 8.12
N THR A 26 18.08 16.26 8.08
CA THR A 26 17.05 15.75 8.98
C THR A 26 16.85 14.28 8.61
N GLY A 27 17.47 13.40 9.40
CA GLY A 27 17.19 11.97 9.36
C GLY A 27 15.69 11.79 9.51
N HIS A 28 15.06 11.30 8.44
CA HIS A 28 13.69 10.82 8.54
C HIS A 28 13.80 9.57 9.42
N THR A 29 13.37 9.70 10.67
CA THR A 29 12.99 8.54 11.46
C THR A 29 11.91 7.82 10.66
N LEU A 30 12.21 6.62 10.16
CA LEU A 30 11.22 5.71 9.61
C LEU A 30 10.18 5.49 10.71
N ALA A 31 9.07 6.20 10.59
CA ALA A 31 7.91 5.97 11.41
C ALA A 31 7.23 4.70 10.86
N HIS A 32 7.26 3.68 11.70
CA HIS A 32 6.67 2.35 11.57
C HIS A 32 5.46 2.24 10.64
N GLY A 33 5.47 1.19 9.81
CA GLY A 33 4.37 0.78 8.94
C GLY A 33 3.06 0.70 9.69
N LYS A 34 2.25 1.74 9.53
CA LYS A 34 0.81 1.72 9.76
C LYS A 34 0.17 1.80 8.38
N PRO A 35 -1.03 1.23 8.19
CA PRO A 35 -1.85 1.51 7.01
C PRO A 35 -1.77 3.00 6.70
N ALA A 36 -1.52 3.34 5.43
CA ALA A 36 -1.46 4.73 5.01
C ALA A 36 -2.67 5.45 5.61
N PRO A 37 -2.46 6.49 6.43
CA PRO A 37 -3.58 7.09 7.14
C PRO A 37 -4.56 7.65 6.11
N LYS A 38 -5.85 7.31 6.25
CA LYS A 38 -6.90 7.85 5.40
C LYS A 38 -6.70 9.36 5.24
N PRO A 39 -6.69 9.88 4.01
CA PRO A 39 -6.63 11.33 3.79
C PRO A 39 -7.70 12.05 4.61
N ALA A 40 -7.32 13.17 5.24
CA ALA A 40 -8.18 13.89 6.18
C ALA A 40 -9.40 14.55 5.51
N ASP A 41 -9.29 14.80 4.21
CA ASP A 41 -10.28 15.44 3.34
C ASP A 41 -11.25 14.45 2.68
N LEU A 42 -10.98 13.14 2.74
CA LEU A 42 -11.83 12.11 2.15
C LEU A 42 -12.68 11.39 3.19
N THR A 43 -13.88 10.97 2.79
CA THR A 43 -14.65 9.95 3.49
C THR A 43 -13.94 8.60 3.35
N TRP A 44 -14.30 7.62 4.19
CA TRP A 44 -13.74 6.27 4.02
C TRP A 44 -14.12 5.68 2.67
N GLU A 45 -15.38 5.82 2.25
CA GLU A 45 -15.87 5.36 0.94
C GLU A 45 -15.12 6.03 -0.23
N GLN A 46 -14.83 7.33 -0.14
CA GLN A 46 -14.05 8.02 -1.17
C GLN A 46 -12.61 7.52 -1.24
N TRP A 47 -12.01 7.23 -0.09
CA TRP A 47 -10.68 6.65 -0.05
C TRP A 47 -10.68 5.23 -0.64
N HIS A 48 -11.64 4.39 -0.22
CA HIS A 48 -11.86 3.05 -0.78
C HIS A 48 -12.00 3.08 -2.30
N MET A 49 -12.96 3.87 -2.82
CA MET A 49 -13.24 3.93 -4.25
C MET A 49 -12.07 4.45 -5.08
N LYS A 50 -11.25 5.33 -4.51
CA LYS A 50 -10.08 5.87 -5.18
C LYS A 50 -8.94 4.86 -5.24
N GLU A 51 -8.62 4.21 -4.14
CA GLU A 51 -7.49 3.27 -4.09
C GLU A 51 -7.85 1.96 -4.82
N GLU A 52 -9.02 1.40 -4.55
CA GLU A 52 -9.39 0.05 -5.00
C GLU A 52 -10.03 0.00 -6.39
N HIS A 53 -10.71 1.07 -6.79
CA HIS A 53 -11.47 1.11 -8.05
C HIS A 53 -10.97 2.20 -9.01
N GLU A 54 -9.94 2.96 -8.63
CA GLU A 54 -9.45 4.14 -9.37
C GLU A 54 -10.57 5.15 -9.73
N MET A 55 -11.59 5.27 -8.87
CA MET A 55 -12.74 6.16 -9.11
C MET A 55 -12.73 7.35 -8.16
N ASP A 56 -12.43 8.54 -8.69
CA ASP A 56 -12.56 9.80 -7.95
C ASP A 56 -14.02 10.23 -7.73
N GLU A 57 -14.91 9.85 -8.64
CA GLU A 57 -16.35 10.17 -8.61
C GLU A 57 -17.19 8.91 -8.72
N PHE A 58 -18.16 8.76 -7.82
CA PHE A 58 -19.12 7.67 -7.81
C PHE A 58 -20.44 8.16 -7.21
N ASP A 59 -21.52 7.44 -7.51
CA ASP A 59 -22.79 7.61 -6.83
C ASP A 59 -23.09 6.39 -5.93
N PRO A 60 -24.04 6.50 -4.99
CA PRO A 60 -24.37 5.39 -4.12
C PRO A 60 -24.81 4.12 -4.88
N SER A 61 -25.44 4.25 -6.05
CA SER A 61 -25.86 3.09 -6.83
C SER A 61 -24.66 2.36 -7.43
N SER A 62 -23.65 3.07 -7.94
CA SER A 62 -22.41 2.47 -8.42
C SER A 62 -21.64 1.80 -7.29
N PHE A 63 -21.53 2.44 -6.12
CA PHE A 63 -20.90 1.83 -4.95
C PHE A 63 -21.59 0.51 -4.58
N PHE A 64 -22.93 0.49 -4.55
CA PHE A 64 -23.69 -0.72 -4.27
C PHE A 64 -23.40 -1.85 -5.25
N LEU A 65 -23.51 -1.54 -6.55
CA LEU A 65 -23.40 -2.53 -7.62
C LEU A 65 -22.00 -3.12 -7.75
N LEU A 66 -20.95 -2.33 -7.48
CA LEU A 66 -19.57 -2.82 -7.51
C LEU A 66 -19.30 -3.86 -6.41
N HIS A 67 -20.03 -3.78 -5.30
CA HIS A 67 -19.80 -4.62 -4.11
C HIS A 67 -20.91 -5.65 -3.85
N ASP A 68 -21.92 -5.72 -4.71
CA ASP A 68 -22.90 -6.81 -4.73
C ASP A 68 -22.26 -8.03 -5.41
N LEU A 69 -21.46 -8.78 -4.66
CA LEU A 69 -20.81 -9.97 -5.20
C LEU A 69 -21.88 -10.95 -5.66
N GLU A 70 -21.64 -11.57 -6.81
CA GLU A 70 -22.57 -12.48 -7.46
C GLU A 70 -23.87 -11.81 -7.97
N ASN A 71 -24.00 -10.47 -7.89
CA ASN A 71 -25.10 -9.69 -8.44
C ASN A 71 -26.48 -10.19 -7.94
N LYS A 72 -26.63 -10.26 -6.61
CA LYS A 72 -27.79 -10.81 -5.91
C LYS A 72 -28.88 -9.75 -5.68
N GLY A 73 -28.51 -8.48 -5.71
CA GLY A 73 -29.35 -7.33 -5.38
C GLY A 73 -29.30 -6.92 -3.91
N TYR A 74 -28.42 -7.51 -3.11
CA TYR A 74 -28.26 -7.26 -1.68
C TYR A 74 -26.85 -7.65 -1.22
N TRP A 75 -26.33 -6.98 -0.19
CA TRP A 75 -25.10 -7.39 0.47
C TRP A 75 -25.39 -8.32 1.65
N THR A 76 -24.61 -9.40 1.71
CA THR A 76 -24.51 -10.33 2.84
C THR A 76 -23.37 -9.90 3.77
N GLU A 77 -23.21 -10.61 4.89
CA GLU A 77 -22.04 -10.50 5.76
C GLU A 77 -20.72 -10.62 4.97
N THR A 78 -20.61 -11.55 4.03
CA THR A 78 -19.41 -11.74 3.21
C THR A 78 -19.13 -10.53 2.32
N ASP A 79 -20.18 -9.96 1.72
CA ASP A 79 -20.04 -8.76 0.87
C ASP A 79 -19.57 -7.57 1.70
N ILE A 80 -20.10 -7.40 2.93
CA ILE A 80 -19.65 -6.37 3.87
C ILE A 80 -18.17 -6.57 4.23
N LEU A 81 -17.75 -7.80 4.56
CA LEU A 81 -16.35 -8.07 4.86
C LEU A 81 -15.44 -7.84 3.66
N TYR A 82 -15.93 -8.11 2.45
CA TYR A 82 -15.20 -7.87 1.21
C TYR A 82 -14.95 -6.38 0.96
N VAL A 83 -15.98 -5.54 1.15
CA VAL A 83 -15.85 -4.07 1.09
C VAL A 83 -14.73 -3.54 1.99
N TYR A 84 -14.51 -4.14 3.17
CA TYR A 84 -13.44 -3.76 4.09
C TYR A 84 -12.15 -4.57 3.95
N GLY A 85 -12.04 -5.48 2.97
CA GLY A 85 -10.87 -6.34 2.78
C GLY A 85 -10.60 -7.34 3.91
N LEU A 86 -11.64 -7.75 4.62
CA LEU A 86 -11.58 -8.61 5.82
C LEU A 86 -12.02 -10.06 5.55
N THR A 87 -12.13 -10.45 4.28
CA THR A 87 -12.41 -11.84 3.90
C THR A 87 -11.23 -12.77 4.22
N ARG A 88 -10.00 -12.25 4.16
CA ARG A 88 -8.77 -12.93 4.56
C ARG A 88 -8.60 -13.00 6.08
N ASP A 89 -7.94 -14.05 6.56
CA ASP A 89 -7.66 -14.23 8.00
C ASP A 89 -6.39 -13.49 8.44
N SER A 90 -5.55 -13.09 7.50
CA SER A 90 -4.38 -12.25 7.72
C SER A 90 -4.23 -11.18 6.64
N VAL A 91 -3.61 -10.06 6.99
CA VAL A 91 -3.22 -8.98 6.08
C VAL A 91 -1.72 -8.78 6.23
N VAL A 92 -0.95 -9.14 5.21
CA VAL A 92 0.51 -8.94 5.21
C VAL A 92 0.83 -7.47 4.96
N GLY A 93 1.70 -6.90 5.80
CA GLY A 93 2.08 -5.50 5.69
C GLY A 93 0.93 -4.53 5.95
N ASP A 94 0.78 -3.53 5.09
CA ASP A 94 -0.25 -2.48 5.21
C ASP A 94 -1.53 -2.77 4.42
N GLY A 95 -1.59 -3.94 3.76
CA GLY A 95 -2.71 -4.41 2.96
C GLY A 95 -2.58 -4.15 1.46
N SER A 96 -1.74 -3.20 1.03
CA SER A 96 -1.47 -2.87 -0.39
C SER A 96 -0.46 -3.79 -1.09
N GLY A 97 -0.05 -4.87 -0.40
CA GLY A 97 1.09 -5.69 -0.82
C GLY A 97 2.46 -5.11 -0.43
N MET A 98 2.48 -4.02 0.34
CA MET A 98 3.68 -3.34 0.82
C MET A 98 3.70 -3.25 2.35
N GLY A 99 4.81 -2.76 2.92
CA GLY A 99 4.94 -2.51 4.36
C GLY A 99 5.99 -3.40 5.03
N GLU A 100 5.69 -3.84 6.25
CA GLU A 100 6.58 -4.69 7.05
C GLU A 100 5.84 -5.95 7.46
N HIS A 101 6.54 -7.09 7.46
CA HIS A 101 6.01 -8.32 8.03
C HIS A 101 5.91 -8.18 9.55
N ASP A 102 4.73 -8.38 10.12
CA ASP A 102 4.54 -8.46 11.56
C ASP A 102 3.80 -9.74 11.96
N HIS A 103 3.95 -10.19 13.19
CA HIS A 103 3.28 -11.43 13.64
C HIS A 103 1.85 -11.20 14.16
N ASN A 104 1.31 -9.99 13.97
CA ASN A 104 -0.03 -9.56 14.36
C ASN A 104 -0.94 -9.31 13.14
N GLU A 105 -0.54 -9.78 11.96
CA GLU A 105 -1.29 -9.67 10.70
C GLU A 105 -2.67 -10.34 10.76
N GLN A 106 -2.99 -11.12 11.80
CA GLN A 106 -4.27 -11.81 11.95
C GLN A 106 -5.42 -10.86 12.27
N ILE A 107 -6.47 -10.92 11.45
CA ILE A 107 -7.73 -10.27 11.73
C ILE A 107 -8.56 -11.21 12.60
N SER A 108 -8.88 -10.77 13.83
CA SER A 108 -9.68 -11.60 14.74
C SER A 108 -11.10 -11.77 14.22
N LYS A 109 -11.73 -12.91 14.53
CA LYS A 109 -13.16 -13.11 14.24
C LYS A 109 -14.01 -12.03 14.92
N GLU A 110 -13.63 -11.63 16.13
CA GLU A 110 -14.30 -10.57 16.87
C GLU A 110 -14.31 -9.23 16.12
N ASP A 111 -13.24 -8.91 15.41
CA ASP A 111 -13.13 -7.71 14.57
C ASP A 111 -14.04 -7.83 13.33
N LYS A 112 -14.00 -8.96 12.63
CA LYS A 112 -14.92 -9.25 11.50
C LYS A 112 -16.37 -9.10 11.93
N ASP A 113 -16.76 -9.75 13.03
CA ASP A 113 -18.12 -9.67 13.56
C ASP A 113 -18.49 -8.25 13.99
N LYS A 114 -17.54 -7.47 14.52
CA LYS A 114 -17.77 -6.08 14.92
C LYS A 114 -18.06 -5.20 13.71
N VAL A 115 -17.34 -5.35 12.62
CA VAL A 115 -17.57 -4.63 11.36
C VAL A 115 -18.96 -4.95 10.84
N VAL A 116 -19.27 -6.23 10.66
CA VAL A 116 -20.55 -6.71 10.13
C VAL A 116 -21.72 -6.20 10.97
N ARG A 117 -21.68 -6.41 12.29
CA ARG A 117 -22.74 -5.94 13.19
C ARG A 117 -22.93 -4.42 13.15
N THR A 118 -21.85 -3.67 13.01
CA THR A 118 -21.92 -2.20 12.99
C THR A 118 -22.56 -1.73 11.69
N VAL A 119 -22.18 -2.30 10.54
CA VAL A 119 -22.76 -1.98 9.23
C VAL A 119 -24.24 -2.36 9.19
N LEU A 120 -24.60 -3.60 9.55
CA LEU A 120 -26.00 -4.02 9.59
C LEU A 120 -26.82 -3.11 10.50
N LYS A 121 -26.34 -2.79 11.71
CA LYS A 121 -27.05 -1.85 12.60
C LYS A 121 -27.29 -0.46 11.99
N MET A 122 -26.44 -0.02 11.08
CA MET A 122 -26.54 1.30 10.45
C MET A 122 -27.46 1.29 9.22
N VAL A 123 -27.52 0.18 8.49
CA VAL A 123 -28.12 0.12 7.15
C VAL A 123 -29.32 -0.84 7.09
N ASP A 124 -29.20 -2.04 7.66
CA ASP A 124 -30.23 -3.09 7.69
C ASP A 124 -31.38 -2.69 8.63
N SER A 125 -32.41 -2.11 8.01
CA SER A 125 -33.53 -1.45 8.66
C SER A 125 -34.68 -2.40 8.98
N ASP A 126 -34.82 -3.46 8.18
CA ASP A 126 -35.84 -4.50 8.37
C ASP A 126 -35.33 -5.70 9.20
N HIS A 127 -34.02 -5.72 9.49
CA HIS A 127 -33.32 -6.70 10.34
C HIS A 127 -33.33 -8.11 9.75
N ASP A 128 -33.29 -8.24 8.43
CA ASP A 128 -33.20 -9.52 7.76
C ASP A 128 -31.76 -10.07 7.64
N GLY A 129 -30.77 -9.29 8.08
CA GLY A 129 -29.35 -9.64 8.07
C GLY A 129 -28.65 -9.37 6.74
N GLN A 130 -29.30 -8.70 5.80
CA GLN A 130 -28.75 -8.26 4.53
C GLN A 130 -28.89 -6.74 4.39
N VAL A 131 -28.15 -6.16 3.45
CA VAL A 131 -28.33 -4.77 3.04
C VAL A 131 -28.91 -4.76 1.65
N SER A 132 -30.20 -4.44 1.54
CA SER A 132 -30.85 -4.24 0.25
C SER A 132 -30.36 -2.96 -0.44
N ARG A 133 -30.57 -2.87 -1.76
CA ARG A 133 -30.27 -1.65 -2.50
C ARG A 133 -31.06 -0.46 -1.97
N GLU A 134 -32.34 -0.64 -1.67
CA GLU A 134 -33.20 0.42 -1.14
C GLU A 134 -32.66 0.98 0.18
N GLU A 135 -32.27 0.10 1.11
CA GLU A 135 -31.69 0.49 2.40
C GLU A 135 -30.37 1.23 2.25
N TRP A 136 -29.50 0.72 1.37
CA TRP A 136 -28.24 1.39 1.05
C TRP A 136 -28.46 2.80 0.48
N MET A 137 -29.39 2.94 -0.47
CA MET A 137 -29.71 4.23 -1.07
C MET A 137 -30.31 5.21 -0.05
N ASP A 138 -31.11 4.72 0.89
CA ASP A 138 -31.68 5.53 1.97
C ASP A 138 -30.61 5.96 2.98
N PHE A 139 -29.72 5.04 3.38
CA PHE A 139 -28.57 5.31 4.25
C PHE A 139 -27.65 6.39 3.67
N SER A 140 -27.29 6.25 2.39
CA SER A 140 -26.32 7.10 1.68
C SER A 140 -26.77 8.54 1.46
N LYS A 141 -28.05 8.87 1.71
CA LYS A 141 -28.55 10.26 1.60
C LYS A 141 -27.93 11.19 2.63
N SER A 142 -27.55 10.66 3.80
CA SER A 142 -27.07 11.47 4.92
C SER A 142 -25.96 10.82 5.75
N ASN A 143 -25.57 9.59 5.42
CA ASN A 143 -24.59 8.84 6.17
C ASN A 143 -23.54 8.26 5.22
N GLN A 144 -22.45 7.79 5.81
CA GLN A 144 -21.31 7.17 5.14
C GLN A 144 -20.84 6.01 6.01
N LEU A 145 -20.26 5.00 5.37
CA LEU A 145 -19.61 3.89 6.05
C LEU A 145 -18.44 4.37 6.92
N PRO A 146 -18.28 3.82 8.14
CA PRO A 146 -17.25 4.23 9.07
C PRO A 146 -15.87 3.65 8.72
N ASP A 147 -14.81 4.41 9.00
CA ASP A 147 -13.45 3.88 8.99
C ASP A 147 -13.21 3.05 10.26
N PHE A 148 -13.00 1.74 10.12
CA PHE A 148 -12.66 0.85 11.23
C PHE A 148 -11.16 0.76 11.53
N GLY A 149 -10.31 1.39 10.71
CA GLY A 149 -8.85 1.40 10.85
C GLY A 149 -8.14 0.22 10.17
N PHE A 150 -8.81 -0.49 9.27
CA PHE A 150 -8.24 -1.61 8.51
C PHE A 150 -7.67 -1.22 7.14
N GLY A 151 -7.63 0.09 6.84
CA GLY A 151 -7.18 0.59 5.54
C GLY A 151 -8.35 0.94 4.60
N PRO A 152 -8.07 1.15 3.31
CA PRO A 152 -9.09 1.49 2.33
C PRO A 152 -10.07 0.34 2.10
N GLY A 153 -9.78 -0.88 2.53
CA GLY A 153 -10.41 -2.11 2.04
C GLY A 153 -9.58 -2.64 0.88
N HIS A 154 -9.43 -3.95 0.76
CA HIS A 154 -8.52 -4.58 -0.21
C HIS A 154 -9.21 -5.80 -0.79
N HIS A 155 -9.29 -5.89 -2.10
CA HIS A 155 -10.09 -6.93 -2.77
C HIS A 155 -9.30 -8.16 -3.17
N MET A 156 -7.96 -8.05 -3.28
CA MET A 156 -7.09 -9.12 -3.77
C MET A 156 -6.18 -9.70 -2.67
N ASP A 157 -5.49 -10.79 -3.01
CA ASP A 157 -4.45 -11.35 -2.15
C ASP A 157 -3.19 -10.46 -2.16
N PHE A 158 -2.23 -10.78 -1.28
CA PHE A 158 -1.02 -9.98 -1.08
C PHE A 158 -0.23 -9.72 -2.38
N GLU A 159 -0.09 -10.73 -3.24
CA GLU A 159 0.67 -10.64 -4.50
C GLU A 159 -0.12 -9.87 -5.57
N ALA A 160 -1.39 -10.22 -5.74
CA ALA A 160 -2.25 -9.61 -6.76
C ALA A 160 -2.55 -8.14 -6.47
N GLU A 161 -2.68 -7.78 -5.18
CA GLU A 161 -2.83 -6.39 -4.75
C GLU A 161 -1.62 -5.55 -5.16
N TYR A 162 -0.41 -6.03 -4.82
CA TYR A 162 0.83 -5.37 -5.21
C TYR A 162 0.92 -5.23 -6.73
N GLU A 163 0.80 -6.34 -7.46
CA GLU A 163 0.99 -6.35 -8.91
C GLU A 163 0.00 -5.42 -9.60
N ASN A 164 -1.29 -5.45 -9.22
CA ASN A 164 -2.31 -4.61 -9.86
C ASN A 164 -2.07 -3.12 -9.60
N HIS A 165 -1.88 -2.72 -8.34
CA HIS A 165 -1.70 -1.32 -7.98
C HIS A 165 -0.38 -0.77 -8.53
N HIS A 166 0.70 -1.55 -8.42
CA HIS A 166 2.02 -1.17 -8.91
C HIS A 166 2.03 -1.06 -10.44
N TRP A 167 1.44 -2.03 -11.13
CA TRP A 167 1.34 -2.00 -12.59
C TRP A 167 0.52 -0.80 -13.08
N ASN A 168 -0.65 -0.56 -12.49
CA ASN A 168 -1.50 0.57 -12.87
C ASN A 168 -0.81 1.92 -12.63
N LYS A 169 -0.05 2.04 -11.54
CA LYS A 169 0.64 3.28 -11.17
C LYS A 169 1.87 3.57 -12.02
N TYR A 170 2.70 2.57 -12.29
CA TYR A 170 4.01 2.80 -12.89
C TYR A 170 4.16 2.28 -14.32
N HIS A 171 3.40 1.25 -14.70
CA HIS A 171 3.60 0.54 -15.96
C HIS A 171 2.55 0.86 -17.02
N ARG A 172 1.25 0.86 -16.68
CA ARG A 172 0.12 0.97 -17.61
C ARG A 172 0.33 1.96 -18.77
N ASP A 173 0.71 3.19 -18.45
CA ASP A 173 0.79 4.29 -19.43
C ASP A 173 2.19 4.53 -20.00
N GLN A 174 3.24 4.04 -19.33
CA GLN A 174 4.64 4.44 -19.61
C GLN A 174 5.55 3.27 -19.98
N ASP A 175 5.32 2.09 -19.39
CA ASP A 175 6.14 0.90 -19.56
C ASP A 175 5.29 -0.38 -19.39
N PRO A 176 4.33 -0.63 -20.29
CA PRO A 176 3.37 -1.74 -20.17
C PRO A 176 4.05 -3.12 -20.26
N ASP A 177 5.24 -3.17 -20.85
CA ASP A 177 6.06 -4.37 -20.99
C ASP A 177 7.05 -4.57 -19.81
N VAL A 178 6.98 -3.72 -18.77
CA VAL A 178 7.71 -3.87 -17.48
C VAL A 178 9.23 -3.97 -17.65
N HIS A 179 9.82 -3.08 -18.46
CA HIS A 179 11.27 -2.99 -18.66
C HIS A 179 12.00 -2.32 -17.47
N VAL A 180 11.31 -1.43 -16.75
CA VAL A 180 11.84 -0.69 -15.61
C VAL A 180 11.46 -1.40 -14.32
N LYS A 181 12.43 -1.58 -13.42
CA LYS A 181 12.17 -2.04 -12.05
C LYS A 181 12.20 -0.85 -11.11
N HIS A 182 11.18 -0.77 -10.27
CA HIS A 182 10.96 0.25 -9.27
C HIS A 182 11.50 -0.23 -7.92
N LYS A 183 11.66 0.70 -6.98
CA LYS A 183 12.15 0.34 -5.64
C LYS A 183 11.14 -0.57 -4.93
N GLU A 184 9.85 -0.37 -5.19
CA GLU A 184 8.75 -1.11 -4.60
C GLU A 184 8.80 -2.58 -5.03
N ASP A 185 9.29 -2.90 -6.24
CA ASP A 185 9.47 -4.28 -6.69
C ASP A 185 10.45 -5.04 -5.79
N ILE A 186 11.52 -4.36 -5.34
CA ILE A 186 12.52 -4.96 -4.47
C ILE A 186 11.97 -5.08 -3.05
N GLU A 187 11.25 -4.07 -2.57
CA GLU A 187 10.64 -4.05 -1.24
C GLU A 187 9.57 -5.13 -1.10
N HIS A 188 8.69 -5.27 -2.10
CA HIS A 188 7.67 -6.32 -2.16
C HIS A 188 8.30 -7.71 -2.21
N GLU A 189 9.28 -7.94 -3.10
CA GLU A 189 9.99 -9.22 -3.17
C GLU A 189 10.65 -9.59 -1.83
N LEU A 190 11.28 -8.63 -1.15
CA LEU A 190 11.83 -8.88 0.18
C LEU A 190 10.73 -9.26 1.17
N LEU A 191 9.62 -8.52 1.20
CA LEU A 191 8.49 -8.80 2.09
C LEU A 191 7.88 -10.18 1.82
N HIS A 192 7.62 -10.51 0.55
CA HIS A 192 7.15 -11.81 0.12
C HIS A 192 8.06 -12.93 0.62
N HIS A 193 9.37 -12.82 0.40
CA HIS A 193 10.32 -13.83 0.87
C HIS A 193 10.38 -13.94 2.40
N LEU A 194 10.27 -12.82 3.13
CA LEU A 194 10.20 -12.86 4.59
C LEU A 194 8.95 -13.63 5.06
N HIS A 195 7.80 -13.32 4.47
CA HIS A 195 6.53 -13.97 4.79
C HIS A 195 6.55 -15.46 4.41
N GLU A 196 6.99 -15.81 3.20
CA GLU A 196 7.12 -17.20 2.75
C GLU A 196 8.06 -17.99 3.67
N ILE A 197 9.20 -17.43 4.07
CA ILE A 197 10.12 -18.07 5.01
C ILE A 197 9.43 -18.33 6.35
N ASP A 198 8.67 -17.38 6.87
CA ASP A 198 7.98 -17.56 8.15
C ASP A 198 6.86 -18.59 8.04
N GLU A 199 6.01 -18.55 7.01
CA GLU A 199 4.94 -19.53 6.80
C GLU A 199 5.45 -20.95 6.52
N THR A 200 6.52 -21.09 5.75
CA THR A 200 7.04 -22.39 5.31
C THR A 200 8.07 -22.97 6.28
N HIS A 201 8.88 -22.15 6.94
CA HIS A 201 9.94 -22.60 7.85
C HIS A 201 9.55 -22.61 9.33
N ASP A 202 8.38 -22.08 9.74
CA ASP A 202 7.90 -22.25 11.12
C ASP A 202 7.42 -23.67 11.45
N LYS A 203 7.26 -24.53 10.44
CA LYS A 203 6.85 -25.93 10.67
C LYS A 203 7.95 -26.79 11.32
N ASP A 204 9.20 -26.32 11.33
CA ASP A 204 10.30 -27.01 12.03
C ASP A 204 11.32 -26.02 12.62
N ALA A 205 11.29 -25.85 13.95
CA ALA A 205 12.23 -25.00 14.68
C ALA A 205 13.72 -25.36 14.45
N ASN A 206 14.02 -26.57 13.97
CA ASN A 206 15.38 -26.95 13.58
C ASN A 206 15.81 -26.34 12.23
N ALA A 207 14.89 -26.13 11.29
CA ALA A 207 15.17 -25.53 10.00
C ALA A 207 15.68 -24.08 10.14
N ARG A 208 15.03 -23.27 11.00
CA ARG A 208 15.49 -21.91 11.35
C ARG A 208 16.87 -21.87 12.01
N LYS A 209 17.22 -22.86 12.84
CA LYS A 209 18.57 -22.96 13.42
C LYS A 209 19.62 -23.32 12.38
N LEU A 210 19.25 -24.18 11.42
CA LEU A 210 20.13 -24.59 10.33
C LEU A 210 20.39 -23.42 9.38
N SER A 211 19.35 -22.68 8.97
CA SER A 211 19.44 -21.58 8.00
C SER A 211 20.28 -20.40 8.49
N LYS A 212 20.18 -20.02 9.78
CA LYS A 212 20.93 -18.89 10.36
C LYS A 212 22.45 -18.99 10.16
N ASN A 213 22.98 -20.20 10.06
CA ASN A 213 24.41 -20.46 9.86
C ASN A 213 24.68 -21.34 8.61
N PHE A 214 23.69 -21.48 7.72
CA PHE A 214 23.84 -22.35 6.56
C PHE A 214 24.73 -21.67 5.51
N ALA A 215 26.01 -22.06 5.50
CA ALA A 215 26.87 -21.83 4.36
C ALA A 215 26.75 -23.05 3.43
N SER A 216 26.11 -22.87 2.27
CA SER A 216 26.11 -23.91 1.25
C SER A 216 27.56 -24.22 0.87
N PRO A 217 27.99 -25.50 0.89
CA PRO A 217 29.34 -25.85 0.49
C PRO A 217 29.53 -25.51 -0.99
N VAL A 218 30.39 -24.52 -1.26
CA VAL A 218 30.75 -24.17 -2.63
C VAL A 218 31.59 -25.32 -3.20
N HIS A 219 31.02 -26.05 -4.15
CA HIS A 219 31.76 -27.04 -4.92
C HIS A 219 32.74 -26.30 -5.85
N VAL A 220 33.94 -26.01 -5.35
CA VAL A 220 34.97 -25.26 -6.08
C VAL A 220 35.26 -25.85 -7.47
N ALA A 221 35.13 -27.17 -7.63
CA ALA A 221 35.26 -27.86 -8.91
C ALA A 221 34.23 -27.41 -9.98
N ASN A 222 33.09 -26.89 -9.56
CA ASN A 222 32.03 -26.38 -10.44
C ASN A 222 32.13 -24.87 -10.69
N VAL A 223 33.06 -24.17 -10.02
CA VAL A 223 33.28 -22.74 -10.20
C VAL A 223 34.14 -22.53 -11.45
N PRO A 224 33.66 -21.83 -12.49
CA PRO A 224 34.46 -21.56 -13.68
C PRO A 224 35.78 -20.88 -13.33
N GLN A 225 36.86 -21.29 -13.99
CA GLN A 225 38.23 -20.88 -13.63
C GLN A 225 38.47 -19.37 -13.70
N LYS A 226 37.68 -18.64 -14.48
CA LYS A 226 37.71 -17.16 -14.53
C LYS A 226 37.31 -16.47 -13.22
N TYR A 227 36.66 -17.18 -12.30
CA TYR A 227 36.22 -16.67 -10.99
C TYR A 227 37.06 -17.18 -9.82
N LEU A 228 38.03 -18.06 -10.08
CA LEU A 228 38.98 -18.51 -9.06
C LEU A 228 40.11 -17.50 -8.96
N ALA A 229 40.43 -17.06 -7.73
CA ALA A 229 41.61 -16.26 -7.47
C ALA A 229 42.87 -17.04 -7.92
N LYS A 230 43.80 -16.35 -8.58
CA LYS A 230 45.06 -16.94 -9.04
C LYS A 230 46.04 -17.16 -7.90
#